data_AF-A0A519Y133-F1
#
_entry.id   AF-A0A519Y133-F1
#
_cell.length_a   1.000
_cell.length_b   1.000
_cell.length_c   1.000
_cell.angle_alpha   90.00
_cell.angle_beta   90.00
_cell.angle_gamma   90.00
#
_symmetry.space_group_name_H-M   'P 1'
#
loop_
_entity.id
_entity.type
_entity.pdbx_description
1 polymer ?
#
loop_
_entity_poly.entity_id
_entity_poly.type
_entity_poly.pdbx_seq_one_letter_code
_entity_poly.pdbx_strand_id
1 'polypeptide(L)'
;MKKTTISLLLAGLTVAGGLGSCSKLTRGFDENPNTASDAPSTLQLTSAQLAEGLFMSGESARTANIWAGVFRGADRQYQALQNYITTTQDYSTPWTIAYQSCMTQLRIVQSKATSVGNRQLTGIAQASEGLMIGTV
;
A
#
# COMPACT_ATOMS: atom_id res chain seq x y z
N MET A 1 -42.32 22.45 -42.80
CA MET A 1 -40.91 22.88 -42.89
C MET A 1 -40.41 23.53 -41.59
N LYS A 2 -41.05 24.61 -41.05
CA LYS A 2 -40.61 25.24 -39.78
C LYS A 2 -40.56 24.31 -38.55
N LYS A 3 -41.51 23.38 -38.40
CA LYS A 3 -41.58 22.45 -37.25
C LYS A 3 -40.44 21.42 -37.25
N THR A 4 -40.09 20.88 -38.41
CA THR A 4 -38.98 19.92 -38.54
C THR A 4 -37.62 20.58 -38.35
N THR A 5 -37.43 21.83 -38.79
CA THR A 5 -36.20 22.59 -38.53
C THR A 5 -36.02 22.96 -37.05
N ILE A 6 -37.11 23.28 -36.34
CA ILE A 6 -37.09 23.55 -34.88
C ILE A 6 -36.78 22.27 -34.09
N SER A 7 -37.35 21.12 -34.47
CA SER A 7 -37.02 19.83 -33.83
C SER A 7 -35.57 19.41 -34.06
N LEU A 8 -34.98 19.69 -35.23
CA LEU A 8 -33.57 19.43 -35.52
C LEU A 8 -32.63 20.36 -34.73
N LEU A 9 -32.98 21.64 -34.55
CA LEU A 9 -32.24 22.58 -33.72
C LEU A 9 -32.30 22.22 -32.23
N LEU A 10 -33.46 21.74 -31.75
CA LEU A 10 -33.65 21.33 -30.36
C LEU A 10 -32.91 20.02 -30.04
N ALA A 11 -32.88 19.07 -30.99
CA ALA A 11 -32.08 17.85 -30.90
C ALA A 11 -30.56 18.12 -30.96
N GLY A 12 -30.13 19.12 -31.74
CA GLY A 12 -28.73 19.57 -31.75
C GLY A 12 -28.29 20.19 -30.42
N LEU A 13 -29.18 20.95 -29.76
CA LEU A 13 -28.90 21.61 -28.49
C LEU A 13 -28.83 20.62 -27.31
N THR A 14 -29.63 19.55 -27.34
CA THR A 14 -29.57 18.49 -26.31
C THR A 14 -28.32 17.61 -26.44
N VAL A 15 -27.85 17.35 -27.66
CA VAL A 15 -26.57 16.63 -27.89
C VAL A 15 -25.37 17.49 -27.51
N ALA A 16 -25.39 18.79 -27.79
CA ALA A 16 -24.33 19.72 -27.38
C ALA A 16 -24.25 19.92 -25.85
N GLY A 17 -25.40 19.90 -25.15
CA GLY A 17 -25.46 19.98 -23.69
C GLY A 17 -25.02 18.71 -22.96
N GLY A 18 -25.23 17.53 -23.56
CA GLY A 18 -24.89 16.23 -22.93
C GLY A 18 -23.40 15.86 -22.96
N LEU A 19 -22.64 16.40 -23.92
CA LEU A 19 -21.19 16.11 -24.08
C LEU A 19 -20.30 17.04 -23.24
N GLY A 20 -20.86 18.12 -22.69
CA GLY A 20 -20.18 19.02 -21.74
C GLY A 20 -20.18 18.43 -20.32
N SER A 21 -19.43 17.34 -20.12
CA SER A 21 -19.22 16.72 -18.81
C SER A 21 -19.03 17.76 -17.70
N CYS A 22 -19.85 17.67 -16.64
CA CYS A 22 -19.73 18.43 -15.39
C CYS A 22 -18.45 18.10 -14.60
N SER A 23 -17.49 17.35 -15.18
CA SER A 23 -16.16 17.09 -14.61
C SER A 23 -15.33 18.34 -14.30
N LYS A 24 -15.75 19.54 -14.74
CA LYS A 24 -15.18 20.82 -14.27
C LYS A 24 -15.65 21.20 -12.85
N LEU A 25 -16.86 20.82 -12.45
CA LEU A 25 -17.45 21.14 -11.14
C LEU A 25 -16.92 20.23 -10.03
N THR A 26 -16.60 18.96 -10.33
CA THR A 26 -16.06 18.00 -9.35
C THR A 26 -14.54 17.91 -9.36
N ARG A 27 -13.85 18.66 -10.23
CA ARG A 27 -12.40 18.61 -10.36
C ARG A 27 -11.72 19.06 -9.07
N GLY A 28 -10.92 18.17 -8.48
CA GLY A 28 -10.21 18.43 -7.23
C GLY A 28 -10.98 18.07 -5.96
N PHE A 29 -12.26 17.66 -6.06
CA PHE A 29 -12.99 17.08 -4.92
C PHE A 29 -12.77 15.57 -4.76
N ASP A 30 -12.26 14.90 -5.80
CA ASP A 30 -11.88 13.49 -5.76
C ASP A 30 -10.49 13.28 -5.13
N GLU A 31 -9.70 14.35 -4.97
CA GLU A 31 -8.41 14.32 -4.28
C GLU A 31 -8.62 14.58 -2.79
N ASN A 32 -8.40 13.56 -1.96
CA ASN A 32 -8.46 13.72 -0.51
C ASN A 32 -7.24 14.53 -0.05
N PRO A 33 -7.42 15.75 0.50
CA PRO A 33 -6.29 16.59 0.93
C PRO A 33 -5.53 16.00 2.13
N ASN A 34 -6.09 15.00 2.81
CA ASN A 34 -5.47 14.32 3.95
C ASN A 34 -4.68 13.07 3.56
N THR A 35 -4.71 12.64 2.30
CA THR A 35 -3.88 11.52 1.82
C THR A 35 -2.60 12.06 1.22
N ALA A 36 -1.46 11.78 1.86
CA ALA A 36 -0.16 12.03 1.25
C ALA A 36 -0.01 11.13 0.02
N SER A 37 -0.01 11.74 -1.18
CA SER A 37 0.12 11.04 -2.46
C SER A 37 1.56 10.63 -2.75
N ASP A 38 2.52 11.43 -2.28
CA ASP A 38 3.94 11.19 -2.49
C ASP A 38 4.80 11.68 -1.32
N ALA A 39 6.01 11.13 -1.22
CA ALA A 39 7.02 11.53 -0.25
C ALA A 39 8.44 11.40 -0.83
N PRO A 40 9.42 12.20 -0.35
CA PRO A 40 10.82 11.99 -0.65
C PRO A 40 11.28 10.55 -0.37
N SER A 41 12.08 9.99 -1.27
CA SER A 41 12.49 8.57 -1.22
C SER A 41 13.28 8.22 0.05
N THR A 42 13.98 9.17 0.67
CA THR A 42 14.67 8.99 1.95
C THR A 42 13.71 8.85 3.14
N LEU A 43 12.62 9.64 3.15
CA LEU A 43 11.58 9.52 4.17
C LEU A 43 10.79 8.23 3.99
N GLN A 44 10.52 7.85 2.74
CA GLN A 44 9.83 6.60 2.43
C GLN A 44 10.66 5.37 2.78
N LEU A 45 12.00 5.43 2.59
CA LEU A 45 12.90 4.39 3.08
C LEU A 45 12.79 4.25 4.61
N THR A 46 12.77 5.37 5.34
CA THR A 46 12.64 5.36 6.80
C THR A 46 11.36 4.66 7.25
N SER A 47 10.22 4.93 6.58
CA SER A 47 8.98 4.21 6.87
C SER A 47 9.05 2.72 6.55
N ALA A 48 9.74 2.35 5.46
CA ALA A 48 9.88 0.95 5.08
C ALA A 48 10.76 0.18 6.09
N GLN A 49 11.84 0.80 6.58
CA GLN A 49 12.71 0.23 7.60
C GLN A 49 12.02 0.12 8.97
N LEU A 50 11.11 1.05 9.29
CA LEU A 50 10.26 0.92 10.49
C LEU A 50 9.35 -0.31 10.38
N ALA A 51 8.75 -0.53 9.21
CA ALA A 51 7.92 -1.71 8.97
C ALA A 51 8.74 -3.02 9.00
N GLU A 52 9.95 -3.01 8.43
CA GLU A 52 10.93 -4.10 8.53
C GLU A 52 11.23 -4.44 10.00
N GLY A 53 11.58 -3.44 10.81
CA GLY A 53 11.83 -3.63 12.23
C GLY A 53 10.61 -4.17 12.99
N LEU A 54 9.40 -3.68 12.67
CA LEU A 54 8.17 -4.16 13.27
C LEU A 54 7.87 -5.62 12.90
N PHE A 55 8.16 -6.04 11.67
CA PHE A 55 8.02 -7.43 11.26
C PHE A 55 9.05 -8.34 11.96
N MET A 56 10.30 -7.90 12.05
CA MET A 56 11.40 -8.64 12.66
C MET A 56 11.32 -8.76 14.18
N SER A 57 10.55 -7.90 14.84
CA SER A 57 10.43 -7.88 16.31
C SER A 57 9.01 -8.06 16.84
N GLY A 58 8.02 -8.04 15.95
CA GLY A 58 6.60 -8.08 16.29
C GLY A 58 6.03 -9.49 16.40
N GLU A 59 4.79 -9.64 15.96
CA GLU A 59 4.02 -10.88 16.11
C GLU A 59 4.65 -12.06 15.35
N SER A 60 5.16 -11.83 14.14
CA SER A 60 5.90 -12.82 13.34
C SER A 60 7.07 -13.42 14.11
N ALA A 61 7.91 -12.57 14.70
CA ALA A 61 9.04 -13.01 15.52
C ALA A 61 8.59 -13.74 16.78
N ARG A 62 7.53 -13.28 17.43
CA ARG A 62 6.99 -13.91 18.64
C ARG A 62 6.44 -15.31 18.36
N THR A 63 5.64 -15.46 17.31
CA THR A 63 5.08 -16.74 16.88
C THR A 63 6.18 -17.72 16.47
N ALA A 64 7.16 -17.25 15.69
CA ALA A 64 8.33 -18.06 15.33
C ALA A 64 9.10 -18.55 16.56
N ASN A 65 9.31 -17.70 17.57
CA ASN A 65 10.01 -18.09 18.80
C ASN A 65 9.18 -19.03 19.71
N ILE A 66 7.85 -18.93 19.71
CA ILE A 66 6.98 -19.90 20.39
C ILE A 66 7.17 -21.28 19.75
N TRP A 67 7.18 -21.36 18.42
CA TRP A 67 7.34 -22.63 17.71
C TRP A 67 8.76 -23.16 17.67
N ALA A 68 9.76 -22.28 17.78
CA ALA A 68 11.16 -22.67 18.00
C ALA A 68 11.44 -23.14 19.44
N GLY A 69 10.45 -23.06 20.35
CA GLY A 69 10.61 -23.46 21.75
C GLY A 69 11.39 -22.48 22.62
N VAL A 70 11.70 -21.28 22.10
CA VAL A 70 12.38 -20.21 22.84
C VAL A 70 11.40 -19.50 23.78
N PHE A 71 10.15 -19.31 23.34
CA PHE A 71 9.07 -18.75 24.13
C PHE A 71 7.98 -19.77 24.43
N ARG A 72 7.17 -19.48 25.45
CA ARG A 72 5.97 -20.24 25.76
C ARG A 72 4.73 -19.36 25.61
N GLY A 73 3.79 -19.79 24.79
CA GLY A 73 2.48 -19.16 24.69
C GLY A 73 1.63 -19.49 25.91
N ALA A 74 1.61 -18.58 26.89
CA ALA A 74 1.01 -18.85 28.19
C ALA A 74 -0.47 -18.48 28.31
N ASP A 75 -0.97 -17.56 27.48
CA ASP A 75 -2.32 -17.00 27.63
C ASP A 75 -2.92 -16.53 26.28
N ARG A 76 -4.25 -16.41 26.21
CA ARG A 76 -5.06 -15.93 25.08
C ARG A 76 -4.64 -16.53 23.73
N GLN A 77 -4.46 -15.70 22.70
CA GLN A 77 -4.09 -16.09 21.35
C GLN A 77 -2.79 -16.90 21.34
N TYR A 78 -1.86 -16.60 22.25
CA TYR A 78 -0.59 -17.30 22.31
C TYR A 78 -0.72 -18.74 22.86
N GLN A 79 -1.72 -19.02 23.71
CA GLN A 79 -2.00 -20.40 24.13
C GLN A 79 -2.52 -21.25 22.96
N ALA A 80 -3.32 -20.67 22.07
CA ALA A 80 -3.74 -21.35 20.84
C ALA A 80 -2.55 -21.60 19.92
N LEU A 81 -1.72 -20.58 19.69
CA LEU A 81 -0.49 -20.68 18.89
C LEU A 81 0.49 -21.74 19.45
N GLN A 82 0.64 -21.84 20.77
CA GLN A 82 1.47 -22.87 21.43
C GLN A 82 1.02 -24.30 21.12
N ASN A 83 -0.29 -24.48 20.93
CA ASN A 83 -0.89 -25.77 20.59
C ASN A 83 -1.09 -25.93 19.07
N TYR A 84 -0.45 -25.08 18.26
CA TYR A 84 -0.56 -25.07 16.80
C TYR A 84 -1.99 -24.87 16.28
N ILE A 85 -2.85 -24.23 17.08
CA ILE A 85 -4.21 -23.86 16.68
C ILE A 85 -4.16 -22.43 16.15
N THR A 86 -4.34 -22.26 14.84
CA THR A 86 -4.18 -20.96 14.17
C THR A 86 -5.32 -20.66 13.20
N THR A 87 -5.56 -19.38 12.99
CA THR A 87 -6.52 -18.82 12.05
C THR A 87 -5.82 -17.94 11.01
N THR A 88 -6.49 -17.65 9.90
CA THR A 88 -5.96 -16.71 8.91
C THR A 88 -5.74 -15.30 9.49
N GLN A 89 -6.53 -14.90 10.49
CA GLN A 89 -6.44 -13.58 11.10
C GLN A 89 -5.11 -13.37 11.83
N ASP A 90 -4.51 -14.43 12.38
CA ASP A 90 -3.22 -14.37 13.10
C ASP A 90 -2.07 -13.88 12.21
N TYR A 91 -2.20 -14.08 10.89
CA TYR A 91 -1.17 -13.71 9.91
C TYR A 91 -1.51 -12.47 9.08
N SER A 92 -2.73 -11.94 9.22
CA SER A 92 -3.20 -10.78 8.43
C SER A 92 -2.36 -9.51 8.64
N THR A 93 -2.05 -9.19 9.89
CA THR A 93 -1.24 -8.02 10.25
C THR A 93 0.24 -8.18 9.86
N PRO A 94 0.93 -9.28 10.21
CA PRO A 94 2.30 -9.53 9.73
C PRO A 94 2.42 -9.49 8.21
N TRP A 95 1.47 -10.09 7.49
CA TRP A 95 1.42 -10.05 6.03
C TRP A 95 1.33 -8.63 5.49
N THR A 96 0.41 -7.82 6.04
CA THR A 96 0.22 -6.43 5.64
C THR A 96 1.49 -5.60 5.88
N ILE A 97 2.12 -5.78 7.04
CA ILE A 97 3.37 -5.08 7.38
C ILE A 97 4.48 -5.46 6.39
N ALA A 98 4.66 -6.76 6.13
CA ALA A 98 5.72 -7.24 5.25
C ALA A 98 5.53 -6.78 3.79
N TYR A 99 4.36 -7.05 3.21
CA TYR A 99 4.13 -6.81 1.78
C TYR A 99 3.75 -5.37 1.47
N GLN A 100 2.84 -4.78 2.24
CA GLN A 100 2.29 -3.46 1.92
C GLN A 100 3.12 -2.33 2.54
N SER A 101 3.48 -2.45 3.81
CA SER A 101 4.19 -1.38 4.53
C SER A 101 5.70 -1.40 4.31
N CYS A 102 6.29 -2.56 4.02
CA CYS A 102 7.73 -2.69 3.79
C CYS A 102 8.08 -2.89 2.31
N MET A 103 7.86 -4.08 1.74
CA MET A 103 8.35 -4.43 0.39
C MET A 103 7.83 -3.50 -0.71
N THR A 104 6.54 -3.17 -0.69
CA THR A 104 5.97 -2.23 -1.67
C THR A 104 6.64 -0.85 -1.58
N GLN A 105 6.89 -0.36 -0.36
CA GLN A 105 7.55 0.93 -0.14
C GLN A 105 9.01 0.89 -0.59
N LEU A 106 9.73 -0.21 -0.33
CA LEU A 106 11.12 -0.41 -0.80
C LEU A 106 11.19 -0.38 -2.32
N ARG A 107 10.25 -1.02 -3.04
CA ARG A 107 10.19 -0.97 -4.50
C ARG A 107 9.91 0.43 -5.03
N ILE A 108 9.05 1.20 -4.36
CA ILE A 108 8.82 2.61 -4.72
C ILE A 108 10.11 3.44 -4.52
N VAL A 109 10.82 3.22 -3.41
CA VAL A 109 12.13 3.86 -3.15
C VAL A 109 13.14 3.49 -4.24
N GLN A 110 13.24 2.22 -4.63
CA GLN A 110 14.12 1.78 -5.72
C GLN A 110 13.81 2.48 -7.05
N SER A 111 12.53 2.57 -7.42
CA SER A 111 12.09 3.26 -8.63
C SER A 111 12.50 4.74 -8.62
N LYS A 112 12.21 5.44 -7.53
CA LYS A 112 12.57 6.87 -7.34
C LYS A 112 14.08 7.10 -7.29
N ALA A 113 14.82 6.23 -6.64
CA ALA A 113 16.28 6.34 -6.53
C ALA A 113 16.93 6.10 -7.90
N THR A 114 16.43 5.13 -8.66
CA THR A 114 16.94 4.78 -9.99
C THR A 114 16.68 5.89 -11.01
N SER A 115 15.52 6.56 -10.95
CA SER A 115 15.19 7.65 -11.88
C SER A 115 16.12 8.86 -11.77
N VAL A 116 16.70 9.10 -10.59
CA VAL A 116 17.68 10.17 -10.34
C VAL A 116 19.14 9.68 -10.28
N GLY A 117 19.38 8.40 -10.60
CA GLY A 117 20.73 7.82 -10.59
C GLY A 117 21.36 7.63 -9.21
N ASN A 118 20.58 7.67 -8.13
CA ASN A 118 21.07 7.46 -6.76
C ASN A 118 21.28 5.98 -6.47
N ARG A 119 22.43 5.45 -6.90
CA ARG A 119 22.80 4.03 -6.75
C ARG A 119 22.90 3.57 -5.30
N GLN A 120 23.32 4.44 -4.39
CA GLN A 120 23.43 4.10 -2.97
C GLN A 120 22.05 3.80 -2.39
N LEU A 121 21.08 4.69 -2.63
CA LEU A 121 19.72 4.51 -2.13
C LEU A 121 19.04 3.30 -2.78
N THR A 122 19.23 3.07 -4.08
CA THR A 122 18.76 1.86 -4.76
C THR A 122 19.32 0.60 -4.08
N GLY A 123 20.63 0.54 -3.82
CA GLY A 123 21.27 -0.61 -3.20
C GLY A 123 20.78 -0.88 -1.77
N ILE A 124 20.59 0.16 -0.96
CA ILE A 124 20.02 0.02 0.39
C ILE A 124 18.62 -0.60 0.31
N ALA A 125 17.76 -0.06 -0.55
CA ALA A 125 16.39 -0.54 -0.69
C ALA A 125 16.31 -1.98 -1.24
N GLN A 126 17.22 -2.37 -2.14
CA GLN A 126 17.32 -3.74 -2.65
C GLN A 126 17.79 -4.73 -1.59
N ALA A 127 18.79 -4.35 -0.78
CA ALA A 127 19.29 -5.18 0.30
C ALA A 127 18.20 -5.43 1.36
N SER A 128 17.48 -4.38 1.79
CA SER A 128 16.33 -4.51 2.69
C SER A 128 15.20 -5.35 2.08
N GLU A 129 14.91 -5.22 0.78
CA GLU A 129 13.87 -6.04 0.14
C GLU A 129 14.29 -7.51 0.12
N GLY A 130 15.57 -7.78 -0.19
CA GLY A 130 16.13 -9.12 -0.16
C GLY A 130 16.08 -9.77 1.23
N LEU A 131 16.36 -9.00 2.28
CA LEU A 131 16.21 -9.46 3.67
C LEU A 131 14.75 -9.80 3.98
N MET A 132 13.82 -8.93 3.62
CA MET A 132 12.40 -9.15 3.89
C MET A 132 11.85 -10.37 3.16
N ILE A 133 12.08 -10.51 1.85
CA ILE A 133 11.56 -11.66 1.09
C ILE A 133 12.18 -12.99 1.55
N GLY A 134 13.41 -12.96 2.09
CA GLY A 134 14.04 -14.14 2.67
C GLY A 134 13.53 -14.52 4.07
N THR A 135 12.81 -13.62 4.74
CA THR A 135 12.33 -13.81 6.12
C THR A 135 10.84 -14.18 6.18
N VAL A 136 10.04 -13.73 5.21
CA VAL A 136 8.57 -13.91 5.18
C VAL A 136 8.19 -15.33 4.76
#